data_AF-A0A1A2JCH9-F1
#
_entry.id   AF-A0A1A2JCH9-F1
#
_cell.length_a   1.000
_cell.length_b   1.000
_cell.length_c   1.000
_cell.angle_alpha   90.00
_cell.angle_beta   90.00
_cell.angle_gamma   90.00
#
_symmetry.space_group_name_H-M   'P 1'
#
loop_
_entity.id
_entity.type
_entity.pdbx_description
1 polymer ?
#
loop_
_entity_poly.entity_id
_entity_poly.type
_entity_poly.pdbx_seq_one_letter_code
_entity_poly.pdbx_strand_id
1 'polypeptide(L)'
;MRLVQAAAIALPALIVGCFAGSPAHADGGYGPGSYAVPAQLPYGVYVAHAEPGDYRAACVFTTWTSDGRMINSDSGIETTPVTANLTAPAVAKFITHGCTPWTKLR
;
A
#
# COMPACT_ATOMS: atom_id res chain seq x y z
N MET A 1 47.08 -34.41 -29.34
CA MET A 1 45.73 -34.53 -28.77
C MET A 1 45.85 -34.75 -27.27
N ARG A 2 45.42 -33.78 -26.46
CA ARG A 2 44.77 -33.90 -25.13
C ARG A 2 44.79 -32.52 -24.47
N LEU A 3 43.67 -31.82 -24.57
CA LEU A 3 43.34 -30.70 -23.68
C LEU A 3 43.06 -31.28 -22.29
N VAL A 4 43.58 -30.62 -21.26
CA VAL A 4 43.13 -30.82 -19.87
C VAL A 4 42.70 -29.45 -19.34
N GLN A 5 41.38 -29.20 -19.41
CA GLN A 5 40.61 -28.30 -18.53
C GLN A 5 40.71 -28.81 -17.08
N ALA A 6 40.49 -28.07 -15.99
CA ALA A 6 40.11 -26.68 -15.69
C ALA A 6 40.25 -26.53 -14.15
N ALA A 7 40.36 -25.30 -13.64
CA ALA A 7 39.78 -24.91 -12.35
C ALA A 7 39.87 -23.38 -12.19
N ALA A 8 38.91 -22.64 -12.74
CA ALA A 8 38.66 -21.27 -12.34
C ALA A 8 37.69 -21.30 -11.16
N ILE A 9 38.17 -20.95 -9.96
CA ILE A 9 37.38 -20.93 -8.73
C ILE A 9 36.52 -19.66 -8.79
N ALA A 10 35.24 -19.82 -9.14
CA ALA A 10 34.27 -18.74 -9.14
C ALA A 10 33.71 -18.54 -7.72
N LEU A 11 33.94 -17.36 -7.16
CA LEU A 11 33.41 -16.90 -5.88
C LEU A 11 31.86 -16.90 -5.93
N PRO A 12 31.16 -17.33 -4.86
CA PRO A 12 29.72 -17.16 -4.78
C PRO A 12 29.41 -15.68 -4.54
N ALA A 13 28.95 -14.98 -5.58
CA ALA A 13 28.31 -13.69 -5.43
C ALA A 13 27.01 -13.90 -4.65
N LEU A 14 27.01 -13.52 -3.37
CA LEU A 14 25.81 -13.37 -2.55
C LEU A 14 24.94 -12.29 -3.19
N ILE A 15 23.98 -12.72 -4.01
CA ILE A 15 22.88 -11.88 -4.47
C ILE A 15 22.03 -11.61 -3.24
N VAL A 16 22.33 -10.52 -2.54
CA VAL A 16 21.39 -9.89 -1.62
C VAL A 16 20.25 -9.38 -2.48
N GLY A 17 19.22 -10.21 -2.63
CA GLY A 17 17.98 -9.82 -3.25
C GLY A 17 17.37 -8.69 -2.44
N CYS A 18 17.59 -7.45 -2.88
CA CYS A 18 16.76 -6.34 -2.46
C CYS A 18 15.30 -6.73 -2.77
N PHE A 19 14.52 -7.00 -1.72
CA PHE A 19 13.06 -6.90 -1.77
C PHE A 19 12.70 -5.44 -1.99
N ALA A 20 13.01 -4.92 -3.19
CA ALA A 20 12.36 -3.74 -3.72
C ALA A 20 10.94 -4.19 -4.03
N GLY A 21 10.08 -4.13 -3.00
CA GLY A 21 8.65 -4.34 -3.15
C GLY A 21 8.20 -3.53 -4.36
N SER A 22 7.51 -4.20 -5.29
CA SER A 22 7.00 -3.57 -6.48
C SER A 22 6.30 -2.28 -6.06
N PRO A 23 6.69 -1.10 -6.57
CA PRO A 23 5.90 0.09 -6.36
C PRO A 23 4.54 -0.24 -6.98
N ALA A 24 3.54 -0.48 -6.14
CA ALA A 24 2.18 -0.69 -6.58
C ALA A 24 1.70 0.65 -7.13
N HIS A 25 2.04 0.91 -8.40
CA HIS A 25 1.41 1.92 -9.21
C HIS A 25 -0.05 1.50 -9.34
N ALA A 26 -0.86 2.07 -8.46
CA ALA A 26 -2.30 1.95 -8.51
C ALA A 26 -2.83 2.82 -9.65
N ASP A 27 -2.62 2.40 -10.91
CA ASP A 27 -3.35 2.94 -12.06
C ASP A 27 -4.88 2.74 -11.93
N GLY A 28 -5.34 2.00 -10.91
CA GLY A 28 -6.76 1.77 -10.58
C GLY A 28 -7.16 1.98 -9.11
N GLY A 29 -6.35 2.68 -8.30
CA GLY A 29 -6.62 2.89 -6.87
C GLY A 29 -6.13 1.75 -5.94
N TYR A 30 -6.21 2.00 -4.63
CA TYR A 30 -5.69 1.15 -3.57
C TYR A 30 -6.83 0.37 -2.92
N GLY A 31 -6.74 -0.96 -2.95
CA GLY A 31 -7.72 -1.85 -2.34
C GLY A 31 -7.65 -1.89 -0.80
N PRO A 32 -8.41 -2.80 -0.17
CA PRO A 32 -8.27 -3.07 1.26
C PRO A 32 -6.89 -3.67 1.54
N GLY A 33 -6.22 -3.17 2.59
CA GLY A 33 -4.85 -3.59 2.88
C GLY A 33 -4.14 -2.72 3.90
N SER A 34 -2.91 -3.10 4.22
CA SER A 34 -1.99 -2.29 5.04
C SER A 34 -0.83 -1.84 4.16
N TYR A 35 -0.52 -0.56 4.20
CA TYR A 35 0.44 0.10 3.33
C TYR A 35 1.44 0.92 4.13
N ALA A 36 2.72 0.81 3.77
CA ALA A 36 3.76 1.68 4.31
C ALA A 36 3.72 3.07 3.65
N VAL A 37 3.69 4.13 4.45
CA VAL A 37 3.68 5.53 3.97
C VAL A 37 5.07 6.14 4.22
N PRO A 38 5.78 6.66 3.20
CA PRO A 38 5.35 6.86 1.82
C PRO A 38 5.74 5.73 0.85
N ALA A 39 6.38 4.65 1.32
CA ALA A 39 7.05 3.66 0.46
C ALA A 39 6.12 2.90 -0.50
N GLN A 40 4.94 2.51 -0.03
CA GLN A 40 3.91 1.82 -0.83
C GLN A 40 2.75 2.76 -1.16
N LEU A 41 2.49 3.75 -0.31
CA LEU A 41 1.39 4.67 -0.45
C LEU A 41 1.90 6.11 -0.25
N PRO A 42 2.01 6.89 -1.33
CA PRO A 42 2.56 8.25 -1.26
C PRO A 42 1.82 9.16 -0.28
N TYR A 43 2.49 10.19 0.22
CA TYR A 43 1.80 11.27 0.94
C TYR A 43 0.74 11.92 0.06
N GLY A 44 -0.36 12.34 0.67
CA GLY A 44 -1.46 12.97 -0.04
C GLY A 44 -2.83 12.69 0.56
N VAL A 45 -3.85 13.09 -0.18
CA VAL A 45 -5.25 12.89 0.18
C VAL A 45 -5.83 11.76 -0.66
N TYR A 46 -6.45 10.78 -0.01
CA TYR A 46 -7.08 9.63 -0.63
C TYR A 46 -8.58 9.67 -0.39
N VAL A 47 -9.35 9.20 -1.37
CA VAL A 47 -10.80 9.15 -1.29
C VAL A 47 -11.33 7.78 -1.64
N ALA A 48 -12.33 7.32 -0.89
CA ALA A 48 -13.17 6.17 -1.25
C ALA A 48 -14.65 6.57 -1.17
N HIS A 49 -15.45 5.97 -2.04
CA HIS A 49 -16.90 6.17 -2.12
C HIS A 49 -17.62 4.84 -1.89
N ALA A 50 -18.85 4.89 -1.40
CA ALA A 50 -19.74 3.75 -1.45
C ALA A 50 -20.00 3.36 -2.92
N GLU A 51 -20.00 2.06 -3.23
CA GLU A 51 -20.42 1.59 -4.54
C GLU A 51 -21.91 1.87 -4.75
N PRO A 52 -22.35 2.29 -5.95
CA PRO A 52 -23.75 2.56 -6.22
C PRO A 52 -24.64 1.35 -5.92
N GLY A 53 -25.61 1.53 -5.01
CA GLY A 53 -26.57 0.49 -4.62
C GLY A 53 -26.18 -0.31 -3.38
N ASP A 54 -25.00 -0.08 -2.79
CA ASP A 54 -24.61 -0.72 -1.53
C ASP A 54 -24.86 0.21 -0.33
N TYR A 55 -26.07 0.07 0.22
CA TYR A 55 -26.56 0.84 1.38
C TYR A 55 -25.94 0.42 2.72
N ARG A 56 -24.92 -0.45 2.71
CA ARG A 56 -24.21 -0.88 3.92
C ARG A 56 -22.71 -0.67 3.79
N ALA A 57 -22.30 0.18 2.85
CA ALA A 57 -20.91 0.46 2.60
C ALA A 57 -20.20 0.98 3.86
N ALA A 58 -19.07 0.36 4.18
CA ALA A 58 -18.18 0.77 5.26
C ALA A 58 -16.79 1.03 4.66
N CYS A 59 -16.49 2.31 4.42
CA CYS A 59 -15.18 2.75 3.98
C CYS A 59 -14.46 3.28 5.20
N VAL A 60 -13.45 2.55 5.66
CA VAL A 60 -12.70 2.91 6.87
C VAL A 60 -11.23 3.05 6.55
N PHE A 61 -10.65 4.11 7.09
CA PHE A 61 -9.23 4.38 7.04
C PHE A 61 -8.70 4.52 8.45
N THR A 62 -7.53 3.92 8.70
CA THR A 62 -6.77 4.19 9.92
C THR A 62 -5.32 4.43 9.58
N THR A 63 -4.69 5.34 10.32
CA THR A 63 -3.25 5.54 10.29
C THR A 63 -2.65 5.29 11.64
N TRP A 64 -1.44 4.76 11.60
CA TRP A 64 -0.68 4.39 12.77
C TRP A 64 0.74 4.88 12.61
N THR A 65 1.37 5.27 13.70
CA THR A 65 2.83 5.41 13.74
C THR A 65 3.47 4.03 13.55
N SER A 66 4.75 3.98 13.20
CA SER A 66 5.47 2.71 13.00
C SER A 66 5.56 1.85 14.26
N ASP A 67 5.46 2.46 15.44
CA ASP A 67 5.39 1.80 16.77
C ASP A 67 3.98 1.39 17.18
N GLY A 68 2.98 1.53 16.29
CA GLY A 68 1.63 0.99 16.50
C GLY A 68 0.69 1.90 17.27
N ARG A 69 0.96 3.21 17.35
CA ARG A 69 0.04 4.20 17.94
C ARG A 69 -0.88 4.78 16.87
N MET A 70 -2.19 4.77 17.10
CA MET A 70 -3.15 5.35 16.15
C MET A 70 -2.91 6.86 16.02
N ILE A 71 -2.84 7.34 14.78
CA ILE A 71 -2.74 8.76 14.43
C ILE A 71 -4.13 9.28 14.08
N ASN A 72 -4.84 8.59 13.19
CA ASN A 72 -6.19 8.96 12.76
C ASN A 72 -7.03 7.71 12.43
N SER A 73 -8.35 7.84 12.55
CA SER A 73 -9.33 6.87 12.08
C SER A 73 -10.53 7.60 11.55
N ASP A 74 -10.89 7.35 10.30
CA ASP A 74 -12.07 7.91 9.65
C ASP A 74 -12.93 6.78 9.06
N SER A 75 -14.23 6.84 9.31
CA SER A 75 -15.23 5.95 8.73
C SER A 75 -16.33 6.80 8.09
N GLY A 76 -16.70 6.51 6.85
CA GLY A 76 -17.87 7.10 6.21
C GLY A 76 -18.91 6.06 5.89
N ILE A 77 -20.16 6.51 5.99
CA ILE A 77 -21.35 5.71 5.74
C ILE A 77 -22.07 6.33 4.54
N GLU A 78 -22.35 5.47 3.56
CA GLU A 78 -23.28 5.56 2.41
C GLU A 78 -23.32 6.78 1.48
N THR A 79 -23.07 8.02 1.94
CA THR A 79 -23.33 9.22 1.12
C THR A 79 -22.18 10.23 1.09
N THR A 80 -21.24 10.12 2.03
CA THR A 80 -20.11 11.04 2.14
C THR A 80 -18.81 10.33 1.78
N PRO A 81 -18.00 10.87 0.85
CA PRO A 81 -16.69 10.31 0.57
C PRO A 81 -15.82 10.31 1.82
N VAL A 82 -15.13 9.20 2.06
CA VAL A 82 -14.16 9.14 3.15
C VAL A 82 -12.84 9.66 2.64
N THR A 83 -12.32 10.65 3.33
CA THR A 83 -11.10 11.33 2.96
C THR A 83 -10.00 10.99 3.95
N ALA A 84 -8.91 10.43 3.46
CA ALA A 84 -7.75 10.02 4.23
C ALA A 84 -6.57 10.94 3.92
N ASN A 85 -6.11 11.72 4.89
CA ASN A 85 -4.95 12.60 4.73
C ASN A 85 -3.68 11.96 5.31
N LEU A 86 -2.64 11.85 4.49
CA LEU A 86 -1.39 11.17 4.81
C LEU A 86 -0.20 12.12 4.70
N THR A 87 0.35 12.50 5.86
CA THR A 87 1.36 13.56 5.96
C THR A 87 2.66 13.17 6.69
N ALA A 88 2.70 12.03 7.39
CA ALA A 88 3.87 11.59 8.17
C ALA A 88 4.15 10.08 7.96
N PRO A 89 5.40 9.61 8.22
CA PRO A 89 5.74 8.19 8.12
C PRO A 89 4.83 7.37 9.02
N ALA A 90 4.07 6.47 8.41
CA ALA A 90 2.96 5.78 9.05
C ALA A 90 2.70 4.43 8.37
N VAL A 91 1.92 3.60 9.06
CA VAL A 91 1.20 2.48 8.44
C VAL A 91 -0.24 2.96 8.20
N ALA A 92 -0.65 2.96 6.94
CA ALA A 92 -2.03 3.21 6.54
C ALA A 92 -2.76 1.88 6.38
N LYS A 93 -3.99 1.77 6.90
CA LYS A 93 -4.84 0.62 6.70
C LYS A 93 -6.17 1.04 6.11
N PHE A 94 -6.48 0.45 4.96
CA PHE A 94 -7.76 0.60 4.27
C PHE A 94 -8.61 -0.64 4.53
N ILE A 95 -9.86 -0.39 4.94
CA ILE A 95 -10.90 -1.39 5.07
C ILE A 95 -12.04 -0.92 4.17
N THR A 96 -12.41 -1.76 3.21
CA THR A 96 -13.45 -1.45 2.22
C THR A 96 -14.47 -2.58 2.21
N HIS A 97 -15.71 -2.28 2.58
CA HIS A 97 -16.86 -3.14 2.37
C HIS A 97 -17.87 -2.36 1.55
N GLY A 98 -18.18 -2.80 0.33
CA GLY A 98 -19.08 -2.07 -0.57
C GLY A 98 -18.57 -0.68 -0.99
N CYS A 99 -17.24 -0.50 -1.07
CA CYS A 99 -16.62 0.77 -1.44
C CYS A 99 -15.74 0.63 -2.67
N THR A 100 -15.63 1.71 -3.45
CA THR A 100 -14.65 1.84 -4.52
C THR A 100 -13.22 1.75 -3.94
N PRO A 101 -12.22 1.34 -4.75
CA PRO A 101 -10.81 1.48 -4.38
C PRO A 101 -10.47 2.92 -3.96
N TRP A 102 -9.56 3.05 -3.00
CA TRP A 102 -9.08 4.34 -2.52
C TRP A 102 -8.24 5.01 -3.60
N THR A 103 -8.61 6.20 -4.04
CA THR A 103 -7.90 6.91 -5.11
C THR A 103 -7.21 8.14 -4.55
N LYS A 104 -5.96 8.37 -4.96
CA LYS A 104 -5.24 9.58 -4.57
C LYS A 104 -5.79 10.79 -5.34
N LEU A 105 -6.16 11.85 -4.64
CA LEU A 105 -6.66 13.09 -5.22
C LEU A 105 -5.56 14.14 -5.43
N ARG A 106 -4.62 14.26 -4.49
CA ARG A 106 -3.51 15.22 -4.50
C ARG A 106 -2.37 14.74 -3.63
#